data_AF-A0A533XRC3-F1
#
_entry.id   AF-A0A533XRC3-F1
#
_cell.length_a   1.000
_cell.length_b   1.000
_cell.length_c   1.000
_cell.angle_alpha   90.00
_cell.angle_beta   90.00
_cell.angle_gamma   90.00
#
_symmetry.space_group_name_H-M   'P 1'
#
loop_
_entity.id
_entity.type
_entity.pdbx_description
1 polymer ?
#
loop_
_entity_poly.entity_id
_entity_poly.type
_entity_poly.pdbx_seq_one_letter_code
_entity_poly.pdbx_strand_id
1 'polypeptide(L)'
;MDSNNDGLVQAGEQMQFSTANSGTLSPYLRAGAAPYTADNIINFIRGDEIAGLRTRMLEVPIGSGTYKVWKLGDPIHSTPTIVAAPHTNYDLIYGDSSYTAFFQQYQNRREVVYVGANDGMLHAFNGGYYHKSDDVTTPAVVEHGWFTKNPTDNSSGRPLGDELWGFIPHQLLPQLQWLTRADYTHVYYVDLKPTVADVRIFTPDADHPNGWGTVLIGGFRMGGSCGNCASGTGAPPMIVNIGGTNRTFYSAYFVLDITNPEVDPKLLWSFSSAGLGLSIGIPSVMRVSPTADSKIDNTNAKWMVLFGSGPNGYAADLPAAPVQLATMYAVDLKVGPGAGNSQVTSMPLGSWPSFVGNIAVLDRNFDYRTDVAYFGRTINDGALPWRGKMYRLTTGGCTNAPCSTSTWGVANGGNRSATEMIDTFNDYTASSGTIVETGPITTAPSVTIDDANKVWVFFGTGRYLSNSDKTNTEQQYLFGIKDNVMNSGCTETNTTNCNTVNLVNTTNAV
;
A
#
# COMPACT_ATOMS: atom_id res chain seq x y z
N MET A 1 -16.34 -4.29 -10.24
CA MET A 1 -16.69 -5.43 -11.11
C MET A 1 -16.27 -5.10 -12.51
N ASP A 2 -15.11 -5.60 -12.91
CA ASP A 2 -14.64 -5.50 -14.30
C ASP A 2 -15.49 -6.45 -15.16
N SER A 3 -16.57 -5.93 -15.75
CA SER A 3 -17.56 -6.81 -16.42
C SER A 3 -17.10 -7.19 -17.82
N ASN A 4 -16.39 -6.27 -18.49
CA ASN A 4 -15.87 -6.43 -19.84
C ASN A 4 -14.48 -7.10 -19.89
N ASN A 5 -13.85 -7.32 -18.73
CA ASN A 5 -12.55 -7.95 -18.55
C ASN A 5 -11.39 -7.19 -19.23
N ASP A 6 -11.44 -5.86 -19.21
CA ASP A 6 -10.39 -5.00 -19.77
C ASP A 6 -9.36 -4.51 -18.74
N GLY A 7 -9.61 -4.76 -17.45
CA GLY A 7 -8.74 -4.37 -16.34
C GLY A 7 -8.79 -2.87 -16.00
N LEU A 8 -9.73 -2.12 -16.59
CA LEU A 8 -9.98 -0.71 -16.28
C LEU A 8 -11.15 -0.59 -15.30
N VAL A 9 -11.33 0.62 -14.78
CA VAL A 9 -12.52 0.96 -13.99
C VAL A 9 -13.33 1.96 -14.79
N GLN A 10 -14.53 1.56 -15.18
CA GLN A 10 -15.44 2.34 -16.00
C GLN A 10 -16.75 2.63 -15.27
N ALA A 11 -17.55 3.54 -15.84
CA ALA A 11 -18.88 3.83 -15.32
C ALA A 11 -19.73 2.55 -15.30
N GLY A 12 -20.30 2.22 -14.13
CA GLY A 12 -21.08 1.00 -13.91
C GLY A 12 -20.28 -0.20 -13.38
N GLU A 13 -18.96 -0.09 -13.27
CA GLU A 13 -18.10 -1.14 -12.70
C GLU A 13 -17.93 -1.02 -11.18
N GLN A 14 -18.63 -0.08 -10.56
CA GLN A 14 -18.85 -0.04 -9.12
C GLN A 14 -20.32 -0.35 -8.85
N MET A 15 -20.58 -1.31 -7.94
CA MET A 15 -21.94 -1.73 -7.64
C MET A 15 -22.10 -2.03 -6.14
N GLN A 16 -23.32 -1.88 -5.64
CA GLN A 16 -23.66 -2.21 -4.26
C GLN A 16 -23.53 -3.72 -4.00
N PHE A 17 -22.83 -4.11 -2.95
CA PHE A 17 -22.69 -5.50 -2.54
C PHE A 17 -23.94 -5.94 -1.75
N SER A 18 -24.98 -6.37 -2.48
CA SER A 18 -26.27 -6.73 -1.90
C SER A 18 -26.95 -7.86 -2.68
N THR A 19 -27.94 -8.50 -2.06
CA THR A 19 -28.71 -9.60 -2.66
C THR A 19 -29.48 -9.17 -3.91
N ALA A 20 -29.79 -7.89 -4.06
CA ALA A 20 -30.36 -7.35 -5.31
C ALA A 20 -29.45 -7.56 -6.52
N ASN A 21 -28.14 -7.72 -6.29
CA ASN A 21 -27.11 -7.93 -7.31
C ASN A 21 -26.56 -9.37 -7.32
N SER A 22 -27.22 -10.31 -6.62
CA SER A 22 -26.69 -11.67 -6.45
C SER A 22 -26.54 -12.43 -7.76
N GLY A 23 -27.41 -12.21 -8.75
CA GLY A 23 -27.27 -12.79 -10.09
C GLY A 23 -25.94 -12.44 -10.75
N THR A 24 -25.53 -11.16 -10.68
CA THR A 24 -24.26 -10.68 -11.24
C THR A 24 -23.06 -11.11 -10.39
N LEU A 25 -23.19 -11.10 -9.06
CA LEU A 25 -22.09 -11.43 -8.13
C LEU A 25 -21.84 -12.94 -8.00
N SER A 26 -22.86 -13.78 -8.20
CA SER A 26 -22.82 -15.23 -8.04
C SER A 26 -21.58 -15.91 -8.65
N PRO A 27 -21.26 -15.71 -9.95
CA PRO A 27 -20.10 -16.37 -10.54
C PRO A 27 -18.78 -15.88 -9.93
N TYR A 28 -18.69 -14.61 -9.54
CA TYR A 28 -17.48 -14.05 -8.91
C TYR A 28 -17.30 -14.51 -7.46
N LEU A 29 -18.39 -14.76 -6.74
CA LEU A 29 -18.37 -15.30 -5.38
C LEU A 29 -18.17 -16.82 -5.35
N ARG A 30 -18.07 -17.48 -6.52
CA ARG A 30 -18.06 -18.94 -6.67
C ARG A 30 -19.25 -19.59 -5.97
N ALA A 31 -20.38 -18.89 -5.96
CA ALA A 31 -21.60 -19.37 -5.34
C ALA A 31 -22.10 -20.64 -6.05
N GLY A 32 -22.76 -21.50 -5.29
CA GLY A 32 -23.26 -22.78 -5.79
C GLY A 32 -24.51 -23.22 -5.03
N ALA A 33 -24.62 -24.54 -4.81
CA ALA A 33 -25.72 -25.11 -4.04
C ALA A 33 -25.68 -24.64 -2.57
N ALA A 34 -26.84 -24.67 -1.92
CA ALA A 34 -26.96 -24.39 -0.49
C ALA A 34 -25.99 -25.27 0.33
N PRO A 35 -25.39 -24.73 1.40
CA PRO A 35 -25.64 -23.41 1.99
C PRO A 35 -24.87 -22.26 1.32
N TYR A 36 -24.01 -22.52 0.32
CA TYR A 36 -23.13 -21.52 -0.31
C TYR A 36 -23.76 -20.79 -1.51
N THR A 37 -25.03 -20.38 -1.37
CA THR A 37 -25.70 -19.56 -2.39
C THR A 37 -25.16 -18.13 -2.38
N ALA A 38 -25.34 -17.40 -3.48
CA ALA A 38 -24.86 -16.02 -3.59
C ALA A 38 -25.46 -15.12 -2.51
N ASP A 39 -26.77 -15.24 -2.25
CA ASP A 39 -27.44 -14.47 -1.21
C ASP A 39 -26.89 -14.77 0.20
N ASN A 40 -26.65 -16.05 0.51
CA ASN A 40 -26.09 -16.45 1.79
C ASN A 40 -24.66 -15.92 1.97
N ILE A 41 -23.82 -16.00 0.93
CA ILE A 41 -22.46 -15.44 0.97
C ILE A 41 -22.52 -13.92 1.16
N ILE A 42 -23.37 -13.22 0.41
CA ILE A 42 -23.52 -11.77 0.52
C ILE A 42 -23.96 -11.36 1.92
N ASN A 43 -25.02 -11.96 2.46
CA ASN A 43 -25.53 -11.62 3.79
C ASN A 43 -24.53 -11.99 4.89
N PHE A 44 -23.83 -13.13 4.76
CA PHE A 44 -22.77 -13.50 5.69
C PHE A 44 -21.64 -12.47 5.74
N ILE A 45 -21.17 -12.00 4.58
CA ILE A 45 -20.11 -10.99 4.49
C ILE A 45 -20.59 -9.64 5.03
N ARG A 46 -21.86 -9.30 4.86
CA ARG A 46 -22.50 -8.11 5.45
C ARG A 46 -22.75 -8.22 6.96
N GLY A 47 -22.39 -9.35 7.58
CA GLY A 47 -22.39 -9.52 9.03
C GLY A 47 -23.58 -10.28 9.61
N ASP A 48 -24.42 -10.91 8.78
CA ASP A 48 -25.54 -11.72 9.25
C ASP A 48 -25.10 -13.13 9.68
N GLU A 49 -25.75 -13.69 10.71
CA GLU A 49 -25.62 -15.10 11.05
C GLU A 49 -26.49 -15.94 10.12
N ILE A 50 -25.88 -16.89 9.41
CA ILE A 50 -26.56 -17.73 8.42
C ILE A 50 -26.42 -19.20 8.82
N ALA A 51 -27.56 -19.88 9.01
CA ALA A 51 -27.58 -21.29 9.36
C ALA A 51 -26.87 -22.16 8.29
N GLY A 52 -26.00 -23.06 8.73
CA GLY A 52 -25.23 -23.95 7.86
C GLY A 52 -23.92 -23.36 7.31
N LEU A 53 -23.67 -22.07 7.52
CA LEU A 53 -22.36 -21.46 7.33
C LEU A 53 -21.57 -21.45 8.65
N ARG A 54 -20.31 -21.02 8.60
CA ARG A 54 -19.50 -20.75 9.80
C ARG A 54 -20.27 -19.82 10.73
N THR A 55 -20.24 -20.08 12.03
CA THR A 55 -20.93 -19.17 12.96
C THR A 55 -20.16 -17.86 13.14
N ARG A 56 -20.91 -16.77 13.25
CA ARG A 56 -20.48 -15.43 13.66
C ARG A 56 -20.84 -15.14 15.12
N MET A 57 -21.40 -16.11 15.84
CA MET A 57 -21.80 -15.93 17.23
C MET A 57 -20.58 -16.05 18.15
N LEU A 58 -20.32 -14.98 18.91
CA LEU A 58 -19.32 -14.96 19.99
C LEU A 58 -20.01 -14.76 21.32
N GLU A 59 -19.48 -15.40 22.35
CA GLU A 59 -19.95 -15.24 23.72
C GLU A 59 -19.45 -13.92 24.32
N VAL A 60 -20.34 -13.09 24.86
CA VAL A 60 -20.02 -11.74 25.35
C VAL A 60 -20.68 -11.47 26.71
N PRO A 61 -19.89 -11.37 27.81
CA PRO A 61 -18.48 -11.72 27.93
C PRO A 61 -18.25 -13.23 27.87
N ILE A 62 -16.99 -13.65 27.66
CA ILE A 62 -16.59 -15.07 27.65
C ILE A 62 -17.01 -15.75 28.96
N GLY A 63 -17.70 -16.88 28.87
CA GLY A 63 -18.25 -17.64 30.00
C GLY A 63 -19.65 -17.23 30.48
N SER A 64 -20.33 -16.29 29.82
CA SER A 64 -21.66 -15.79 30.24
C SER A 64 -22.87 -16.58 29.74
N GLY A 65 -22.67 -17.50 28.79
CA GLY A 65 -23.72 -18.17 28.01
C GLY A 65 -24.48 -17.25 27.05
N THR A 66 -24.15 -15.96 26.98
CA THR A 66 -24.84 -14.98 26.13
C THR A 66 -24.05 -14.76 24.85
N TYR A 67 -24.68 -15.03 23.70
CA TYR A 67 -24.04 -14.90 22.40
C TYR A 67 -24.51 -13.66 21.63
N LYS A 68 -23.59 -13.04 20.91
CA LYS A 68 -23.83 -11.91 20.03
C LYS A 68 -23.21 -12.17 18.67
N VAL A 69 -23.86 -11.68 17.62
CA VAL A 69 -23.32 -11.75 16.25
C VAL A 69 -22.19 -10.74 16.13
N TRP A 70 -20.99 -11.22 15.81
CA TRP A 70 -19.82 -10.41 15.53
C TRP A 70 -19.80 -10.03 14.05
N LYS A 71 -20.02 -8.76 13.75
CA LYS A 71 -20.25 -8.28 12.37
C LYS A 71 -18.96 -7.94 11.61
N LEU A 72 -17.96 -7.44 12.29
CA LEU A 72 -16.73 -6.95 11.68
C LEU A 72 -15.69 -8.07 11.59
N GLY A 73 -14.99 -8.18 10.46
CA GLY A 73 -13.78 -9.01 10.37
C GLY A 73 -12.68 -8.50 11.30
N ASP A 74 -11.71 -9.34 11.63
CA ASP A 74 -10.57 -8.94 12.43
C ASP A 74 -9.59 -8.07 11.60
N PRO A 75 -9.24 -6.85 12.08
CA PRO A 75 -8.08 -6.12 11.59
C PRO A 75 -6.84 -6.67 12.27
N ILE A 76 -5.88 -7.21 11.51
CA ILE A 76 -4.66 -7.80 12.07
C ILE A 76 -3.47 -6.88 11.87
N HIS A 77 -3.19 -6.48 10.63
CA HIS A 77 -2.04 -5.63 10.32
C HIS A 77 -2.41 -4.30 9.70
N SER A 78 -3.63 -4.16 9.18
CA SER A 78 -4.12 -2.88 8.69
C SER A 78 -4.25 -1.91 9.85
N THR A 79 -3.25 -1.03 9.99
CA THR A 79 -3.29 0.03 11.00
C THR A 79 -4.38 1.03 10.61
N PRO A 80 -5.35 1.34 11.50
CA PRO A 80 -6.36 2.34 11.22
C PRO A 80 -5.72 3.66 10.80
N THR A 81 -6.18 4.22 9.68
CA THR A 81 -5.65 5.45 9.10
C THR A 81 -6.73 6.53 9.14
N ILE A 82 -6.44 7.62 9.84
CA ILE A 82 -7.37 8.73 10.03
C ILE A 82 -7.12 9.77 8.94
N VAL A 83 -8.19 10.18 8.26
CA VAL A 83 -8.16 11.29 7.30
C VAL A 83 -8.99 12.42 7.89
N ALA A 84 -8.27 13.49 8.25
CA ALA A 84 -8.80 14.73 8.81
C ALA A 84 -8.46 15.89 7.85
N ALA A 85 -8.23 17.10 8.36
CA ALA A 85 -7.79 18.25 7.56
C ALA A 85 -6.61 17.90 6.62
N PRO A 86 -6.58 18.43 5.38
CA PRO A 86 -5.41 18.36 4.51
C PRO A 86 -4.15 18.85 5.26
N HIS A 87 -3.07 18.07 5.25
CA HIS A 87 -1.90 18.31 6.11
C HIS A 87 -0.59 18.48 5.33
N THR A 88 -0.60 18.31 4.00
CA THR A 88 0.63 18.33 3.20
C THR A 88 1.17 19.74 2.95
N ASN A 89 0.34 20.77 3.10
CA ASN A 89 0.74 22.18 3.05
C ASN A 89 1.59 22.56 1.81
N TYR A 90 1.18 22.11 0.62
CA TYR A 90 1.93 22.36 -0.62
C TYR A 90 2.06 23.86 -0.97
N ASP A 91 1.13 24.68 -0.50
CA ASP A 91 1.18 26.14 -0.59
C ASP A 91 2.30 26.75 0.26
N LEU A 92 2.55 26.23 1.46
CA LEU A 92 3.61 26.69 2.35
C LEU A 92 4.99 26.13 1.97
N ILE A 93 5.08 24.82 1.69
CA ILE A 93 6.36 24.14 1.46
C ILE A 93 6.90 24.46 0.06
N TYR A 94 6.03 24.46 -0.96
CA TYR A 94 6.45 24.60 -2.36
C TYR A 94 6.01 25.91 -3.02
N GLY A 95 5.12 26.68 -2.39
CA GLY A 95 4.57 27.90 -2.95
C GLY A 95 3.41 27.67 -3.94
N ASP A 96 2.79 26.48 -3.94
CA ASP A 96 1.64 26.20 -4.81
C ASP A 96 0.34 26.77 -4.20
N SER A 97 0.08 28.04 -4.48
CA SER A 97 -1.15 28.73 -4.03
C SER A 97 -2.47 28.06 -4.46
N SER A 98 -2.45 27.15 -5.45
CA SER A 98 -3.66 26.44 -5.85
C SER A 98 -4.16 25.46 -4.77
N TYR A 99 -3.27 25.00 -3.88
CA TYR A 99 -3.61 24.11 -2.76
C TYR A 99 -4.37 24.83 -1.65
N THR A 100 -4.19 26.15 -1.48
CA THR A 100 -4.85 26.92 -0.42
C THR A 100 -6.38 26.83 -0.49
N ALA A 101 -6.96 26.83 -1.71
CA ALA A 101 -8.41 26.66 -1.88
C ALA A 101 -8.88 25.27 -1.41
N PHE A 102 -8.11 24.23 -1.71
CA PHE A 102 -8.37 22.85 -1.26
C PHE A 102 -8.29 22.72 0.26
N PHE A 103 -7.23 23.27 0.86
CA PHE A 103 -7.07 23.31 2.32
C PHE A 103 -8.25 24.03 2.98
N GLN A 104 -8.61 25.23 2.51
CA GLN A 104 -9.70 26.02 3.09
C GLN A 104 -11.05 25.29 3.04
N GLN A 105 -11.32 24.56 1.96
CA GLN A 105 -12.55 23.79 1.79
C GLN A 105 -12.62 22.59 2.73
N TYR A 106 -11.51 21.87 2.93
CA TYR A 106 -11.48 20.60 3.65
C TYR A 106 -10.85 20.65 5.06
N GLN A 107 -10.38 21.80 5.55
CA GLN A 107 -9.79 21.94 6.88
C GLN A 107 -10.73 21.52 8.03
N ASN A 108 -12.05 21.59 7.83
CA ASN A 108 -13.07 21.20 8.81
C ASN A 108 -13.90 20.01 8.32
N ARG A 109 -13.38 19.19 7.39
CA ARG A 109 -14.10 17.99 6.93
C ARG A 109 -14.27 16.98 8.06
N ARG A 110 -15.28 16.13 7.95
CA ARG A 110 -15.46 14.97 8.84
C ARG A 110 -14.18 14.14 8.85
N GLU A 111 -13.72 13.79 10.04
CA GLU A 111 -12.65 12.82 10.21
C GLU A 111 -13.21 11.41 9.95
N VAL A 112 -12.50 10.66 9.11
CA VAL A 112 -12.88 9.28 8.77
C VAL A 112 -11.73 8.35 9.09
N VAL A 113 -12.05 7.24 9.76
CA VAL A 113 -11.09 6.19 10.10
C VAL A 113 -11.22 5.06 9.09
N TYR A 114 -10.15 4.79 8.34
CA TYR A 114 -10.09 3.71 7.35
C TYR A 114 -9.28 2.54 7.88
N VAL A 115 -9.83 1.33 7.75
CA VAL A 115 -9.14 0.10 8.18
C VAL A 115 -9.54 -1.08 7.31
N GLY A 116 -8.55 -1.84 6.86
CA GLY A 116 -8.77 -3.12 6.19
C GLY A 116 -9.07 -4.23 7.19
N ALA A 117 -9.99 -5.12 6.86
CA ALA A 117 -10.33 -6.27 7.69
C ALA A 117 -10.32 -7.59 6.89
N ASN A 118 -10.16 -8.68 7.63
CA ASN A 118 -10.15 -10.04 7.09
C ASN A 118 -11.55 -10.59 6.75
N ASP A 119 -12.58 -9.75 6.72
CA ASP A 119 -13.86 -10.06 6.09
C ASP A 119 -13.89 -9.73 4.59
N GLY A 120 -12.78 -9.22 4.04
CA GLY A 120 -12.64 -8.90 2.63
C GLY A 120 -12.64 -7.42 2.30
N MET A 121 -12.85 -6.55 3.29
CA MET A 121 -13.30 -5.18 3.04
C MET A 121 -12.32 -4.14 3.61
N LEU A 122 -12.30 -2.98 2.94
CA LEU A 122 -11.86 -1.74 3.56
C LEU A 122 -13.08 -1.07 4.18
N HIS A 123 -13.04 -0.80 5.48
CA HIS A 123 -14.11 -0.11 6.21
C HIS A 123 -13.77 1.35 6.44
N ALA A 124 -14.79 2.20 6.38
CA ALA A 124 -14.73 3.60 6.75
C ALA A 124 -15.65 3.86 7.94
N PHE A 125 -15.11 4.38 9.04
CA PHE A 125 -15.87 4.71 10.25
C PHE A 125 -15.93 6.21 10.49
N ASN A 126 -17.05 6.67 11.00
CA ASN A 126 -17.26 8.07 11.36
C ASN A 126 -16.41 8.46 12.59
N GLY A 127 -15.32 9.19 12.37
CA GLY A 127 -14.54 9.81 13.45
C GLY A 127 -15.22 11.05 14.03
N GLY A 128 -16.07 11.71 13.24
CA GLY A 128 -16.82 12.90 13.63
C GLY A 128 -16.19 14.19 13.11
N TYR A 129 -16.73 15.34 13.52
CA TYR A 129 -16.14 16.64 13.25
C TYR A 129 -15.36 17.09 14.47
N TYR A 130 -14.07 17.38 14.28
CA TYR A 130 -13.19 17.83 15.35
C TYR A 130 -13.42 19.30 15.68
N HIS A 131 -13.57 19.59 16.97
CA HIS A 131 -13.62 20.93 17.53
C HIS A 131 -12.38 21.16 18.37
N LYS A 132 -11.63 22.21 18.02
CA LYS A 132 -10.49 22.65 18.81
C LYS A 132 -11.00 23.47 19.99
N SER A 133 -10.64 23.05 21.21
CA SER A 133 -10.93 23.64 22.53
C SER A 133 -11.74 22.71 23.42
N ASP A 134 -12.05 23.20 24.61
CA ASP A 134 -12.96 22.60 25.59
C ASP A 134 -14.38 22.48 25.05
N ASP A 135 -15.11 21.43 25.45
CA ASP A 135 -16.53 21.29 25.13
C ASP A 135 -17.37 22.07 26.17
N VAL A 136 -18.09 23.09 25.69
CA VAL A 136 -18.92 23.96 26.53
C VAL A 136 -20.06 23.20 27.25
N THR A 137 -20.36 21.98 26.83
CA THR A 137 -21.39 21.11 27.42
C THR A 137 -20.88 20.22 28.54
N THR A 138 -19.56 20.08 28.69
CA THR A 138 -18.90 19.31 29.76
C THR A 138 -18.00 20.19 30.64
N PRO A 139 -18.50 21.30 31.23
CA PRO A 139 -17.68 22.32 31.90
C PRO A 139 -16.90 21.85 33.15
N ALA A 140 -17.09 20.61 33.58
CA ALA A 140 -16.37 19.97 34.68
C ALA A 140 -15.17 19.13 34.23
N VAL A 141 -15.01 18.92 32.91
CA VAL A 141 -13.91 18.21 32.29
C VAL A 141 -13.16 19.21 31.42
N VAL A 142 -11.83 19.18 31.46
CA VAL A 142 -11.01 20.01 30.57
C VAL A 142 -10.58 19.14 29.40
N GLU A 143 -11.11 19.42 28.21
CA GLU A 143 -10.71 18.81 26.96
C GLU A 143 -9.78 19.72 26.15
N HIS A 144 -8.89 19.09 25.38
CA HIS A 144 -8.06 19.78 24.39
C HIS A 144 -8.64 19.67 22.97
N GLY A 145 -9.84 19.12 22.85
CA GLY A 145 -10.62 18.95 21.63
C GLY A 145 -11.67 17.86 21.80
N TRP A 146 -12.75 17.96 21.03
CA TRP A 146 -13.90 17.06 21.11
C TRP A 146 -14.51 16.81 19.74
N PHE A 147 -15.40 15.83 19.64
CA PHE A 147 -15.98 15.36 18.38
C PHE A 147 -17.50 15.42 18.38
N THR A 148 -18.07 15.77 17.23
CA THR A 148 -19.52 15.79 17.00
C THR A 148 -19.95 14.96 15.80
N LYS A 149 -21.22 14.54 15.78
CA LYS A 149 -21.83 13.78 14.68
C LYS A 149 -22.06 14.60 13.41
N ASN A 150 -22.30 15.91 13.57
CA ASN A 150 -22.44 16.90 12.48
C ASN A 150 -21.49 18.10 12.74
N PRO A 151 -21.31 19.05 11.80
CA PRO A 151 -20.34 20.13 11.95
C PRO A 151 -20.52 21.06 13.16
N THR A 152 -21.69 21.05 13.80
CA THR A 152 -22.03 21.97 14.90
C THR A 152 -22.25 21.28 16.24
N ASP A 153 -22.88 20.11 16.25
CA ASP A 153 -23.33 19.43 17.47
C ASP A 153 -23.66 17.93 17.25
N ASN A 154 -24.32 17.34 18.26
CA ASN A 154 -24.78 15.96 18.27
C ASN A 154 -26.30 15.80 18.04
N SER A 155 -26.99 16.81 17.51
CA SER A 155 -28.45 16.79 17.29
C SER A 155 -28.88 15.92 16.09
N SER A 156 -27.98 15.71 15.14
CA SER A 156 -28.23 14.97 13.89
C SER A 156 -26.97 14.24 13.41
N GLY A 157 -27.05 13.53 12.29
CA GLY A 157 -25.92 12.81 11.70
C GLY A 157 -25.72 11.40 12.26
N ARG A 158 -24.83 10.65 11.62
CA ARG A 158 -24.47 9.29 12.07
C ARG A 158 -23.73 9.35 13.42
N PRO A 159 -23.99 8.42 14.34
CA PRO A 159 -23.17 8.22 15.54
C PRO A 159 -21.67 8.18 15.28
N LEU A 160 -20.88 8.60 16.27
CA LEU A 160 -19.43 8.42 16.23
C LEU A 160 -19.12 6.93 16.31
N GLY A 161 -18.16 6.48 15.51
CA GLY A 161 -17.79 5.06 15.38
C GLY A 161 -18.72 4.24 14.47
N ASP A 162 -19.83 4.80 13.95
CA ASP A 162 -20.66 4.10 12.99
C ASP A 162 -19.92 3.92 11.65
N GLU A 163 -20.12 2.77 11.03
CA GLU A 163 -19.63 2.48 9.69
C GLU A 163 -20.34 3.38 8.67
N LEU A 164 -19.56 4.12 7.88
CA LEU A 164 -20.03 4.95 6.78
C LEU A 164 -20.31 4.08 5.56
N TRP A 165 -19.31 3.29 5.16
CA TRP A 165 -19.33 2.38 4.03
C TRP A 165 -18.23 1.31 4.16
N GLY A 166 -18.38 0.23 3.38
CA GLY A 166 -17.37 -0.80 3.18
C GLY A 166 -17.08 -0.99 1.68
N PHE A 167 -15.81 -1.16 1.32
CA PHE A 167 -15.37 -1.39 -0.06
C PHE A 167 -14.75 -2.78 -0.22
N ILE A 168 -15.24 -3.52 -1.21
CA ILE A 168 -14.73 -4.87 -1.55
C ILE A 168 -13.98 -4.79 -2.88
N PRO A 169 -12.66 -5.01 -2.90
CA PRO A 169 -11.89 -5.09 -4.12
C PRO A 169 -12.37 -6.24 -5.00
N HIS A 170 -12.51 -5.99 -6.31
CA HIS A 170 -12.92 -7.00 -7.29
C HIS A 170 -12.09 -8.28 -7.21
N GLN A 171 -10.78 -8.12 -6.95
CA GLN A 171 -9.82 -9.20 -6.91
C GLN A 171 -10.03 -10.21 -5.78
N LEU A 172 -10.75 -9.82 -4.71
CA LEU A 172 -11.00 -10.69 -3.55
C LEU A 172 -12.33 -11.42 -3.59
N LEU A 173 -13.25 -11.07 -4.50
CA LEU A 173 -14.60 -11.65 -4.53
C LEU A 173 -14.62 -13.18 -4.53
N PRO A 174 -13.80 -13.89 -5.32
CA PRO A 174 -13.78 -15.35 -5.31
C PRO A 174 -13.34 -15.99 -3.99
N GLN A 175 -12.64 -15.22 -3.16
CA GLN A 175 -12.08 -15.70 -1.91
C GLN A 175 -13.04 -15.52 -0.73
N LEU A 176 -14.07 -14.67 -0.86
CA LEU A 176 -15.05 -14.42 0.20
C LEU A 176 -15.84 -15.67 0.60
N GLN A 177 -16.01 -16.62 -0.32
CA GLN A 177 -16.65 -17.90 0.00
C GLN A 177 -15.92 -18.65 1.12
N TRP A 178 -14.59 -18.52 1.24
CA TRP A 178 -13.84 -19.21 2.29
C TRP A 178 -14.27 -18.80 3.70
N LEU A 179 -14.58 -17.51 3.91
CA LEU A 179 -15.05 -17.00 5.20
C LEU A 179 -16.35 -17.65 5.66
N THR A 180 -17.16 -18.16 4.74
CA THR A 180 -18.44 -18.81 5.02
C THR A 180 -18.30 -20.27 5.44
N ARG A 181 -17.13 -20.89 5.22
CA ARG A 181 -16.95 -22.33 5.44
C ARG A 181 -16.71 -22.66 6.91
N ALA A 182 -17.34 -23.73 7.39
CA ALA A 182 -17.16 -24.20 8.77
C ALA A 182 -15.72 -24.66 9.08
N ASP A 183 -14.97 -25.12 8.08
CA ASP A 183 -13.56 -25.54 8.17
C ASP A 183 -12.59 -24.40 7.83
N TYR A 184 -13.04 -23.13 7.88
CA TYR A 184 -12.21 -21.96 7.63
C TYR A 184 -10.95 -21.99 8.50
N THR A 185 -9.81 -21.91 7.83
CA THR A 185 -8.54 -21.54 8.47
C THR A 185 -8.26 -20.09 8.12
N HIS A 186 -7.71 -19.35 9.08
CA HIS A 186 -7.53 -17.91 8.92
C HIS A 186 -6.65 -17.59 7.70
N VAL A 187 -7.16 -16.74 6.82
CA VAL A 187 -6.42 -16.15 5.70
C VAL A 187 -6.62 -14.64 5.72
N TYR A 188 -5.63 -13.95 5.17
CA TYR A 188 -5.68 -12.49 5.08
C TYR A 188 -6.51 -12.04 3.86
N TYR A 189 -7.12 -10.86 3.95
CA TYR A 189 -7.84 -10.23 2.85
C TYR A 189 -7.32 -8.80 2.60
N VAL A 190 -8.11 -7.75 2.87
CA VAL A 190 -7.63 -6.37 2.84
C VAL A 190 -6.93 -6.11 4.17
N ASP A 191 -5.60 -6.20 4.18
CA ASP A 191 -4.83 -6.17 5.43
C ASP A 191 -3.62 -5.23 5.36
N LEU A 192 -3.41 -4.53 4.23
CA LEU A 192 -2.39 -3.49 4.15
C LEU A 192 -2.86 -2.24 4.89
N LYS A 193 -1.94 -1.55 5.56
CA LYS A 193 -2.19 -0.19 6.06
C LYS A 193 -2.52 0.73 4.87
N PRO A 194 -3.66 1.44 4.87
CA PRO A 194 -3.96 2.41 3.82
C PRO A 194 -2.89 3.52 3.74
N THR A 195 -2.45 3.84 2.52
CA THR A 195 -1.66 5.06 2.25
C THR A 195 -2.60 6.16 1.79
N VAL A 196 -2.48 7.36 2.35
CA VAL A 196 -3.30 8.52 1.97
C VAL A 196 -2.39 9.62 1.45
N ALA A 197 -2.81 10.29 0.37
CA ALA A 197 -2.08 11.41 -0.20
C ALA A 197 -3.03 12.46 -0.79
N ASP A 198 -2.71 13.73 -0.58
CA ASP A 198 -3.30 14.81 -1.36
C ASP A 198 -2.54 14.96 -2.69
N VAL A 199 -3.28 14.96 -3.79
CA VAL A 199 -2.75 14.93 -5.16
C VAL A 199 -3.53 15.85 -6.08
N ARG A 200 -2.87 16.36 -7.12
CA ARG A 200 -3.48 17.26 -8.12
C ARG A 200 -3.66 16.58 -9.47
N ILE A 201 -4.53 15.58 -9.51
CA ILE A 201 -4.78 14.74 -10.70
C ILE A 201 -6.18 14.93 -11.30
N PHE A 202 -7.08 15.58 -10.57
CA PHE A 202 -8.50 15.64 -10.91
C PHE A 202 -8.80 16.77 -11.89
N THR A 203 -9.90 16.61 -12.64
CA THR A 203 -10.52 17.73 -13.33
C THR A 203 -11.15 18.65 -12.26
N PRO A 204 -10.91 19.97 -12.29
CA PRO A 204 -11.50 20.86 -11.31
C PRO A 204 -13.04 20.77 -11.30
N ASP A 205 -13.60 20.54 -10.13
CA ASP A 205 -15.05 20.50 -9.88
C ASP A 205 -15.35 20.99 -8.44
N ALA A 206 -16.57 20.75 -7.96
CA ALA A 206 -17.00 21.18 -6.63
C ALA A 206 -16.28 20.45 -5.48
N ASP A 207 -15.89 19.19 -5.67
CA ASP A 207 -15.14 18.40 -4.69
C ASP A 207 -13.62 18.56 -4.88
N HIS A 208 -13.18 18.97 -6.06
CA HIS A 208 -11.78 19.04 -6.44
C HIS A 208 -11.34 20.46 -6.84
N PRO A 209 -11.30 21.42 -5.90
CA PRO A 209 -10.88 22.79 -6.20
C PRO A 209 -9.47 22.81 -6.81
N ASN A 210 -9.33 23.46 -7.97
CA ASN A 210 -8.09 23.50 -8.77
C ASN A 210 -7.52 22.13 -9.19
N GLY A 211 -8.33 21.07 -9.11
CA GLY A 211 -7.94 19.69 -9.45
C GLY A 211 -7.28 18.91 -8.31
N TRP A 212 -7.31 19.45 -7.09
CA TRP A 212 -6.80 18.79 -5.88
C TRP A 212 -7.82 17.81 -5.29
N GLY A 213 -7.34 16.69 -4.76
CA GLY A 213 -8.15 15.73 -4.01
C GLY A 213 -7.31 14.86 -3.11
N THR A 214 -7.97 14.14 -2.19
CA THR A 214 -7.33 13.16 -1.30
C THR A 214 -7.62 11.75 -1.83
N VAL A 215 -6.57 10.99 -2.12
CA VAL A 215 -6.68 9.58 -2.51
C VAL A 215 -6.26 8.64 -1.38
N LEU A 216 -6.89 7.47 -1.34
CA LEU A 216 -6.52 6.35 -0.48
C LEU A 216 -6.07 5.18 -1.35
N ILE A 217 -4.91 4.61 -1.01
CA ILE A 217 -4.33 3.46 -1.67
C ILE A 217 -4.34 2.29 -0.68
N GLY A 218 -5.10 1.25 -1.01
CA GLY A 218 -5.19 0.02 -0.23
C GLY A 218 -4.50 -1.15 -0.93
N GLY A 219 -4.31 -2.23 -0.19
CA GLY A 219 -3.73 -3.47 -0.70
C GLY A 219 -4.03 -4.64 0.24
N PHE A 220 -3.67 -5.85 -0.18
CA PHE A 220 -4.07 -7.06 0.53
C PHE A 220 -3.03 -7.54 1.53
N ARG A 221 -1.84 -6.92 1.56
CA ARG A 221 -0.69 -7.43 2.30
C ARG A 221 -0.40 -8.89 1.92
N MET A 222 -0.64 -9.82 2.83
CA MET A 222 -0.49 -11.26 2.59
C MET A 222 -1.79 -11.92 2.11
N GLY A 223 -2.89 -11.18 1.97
CA GLY A 223 -4.14 -11.70 1.44
C GLY A 223 -4.15 -11.81 -0.07
N GLY A 224 -5.19 -12.45 -0.60
CA GLY A 224 -5.32 -12.65 -2.04
C GLY A 224 -4.59 -13.90 -2.54
N SER A 225 -4.20 -13.85 -3.81
CA SER A 225 -3.49 -14.91 -4.52
C SER A 225 -2.40 -14.29 -5.37
N CYS A 226 -1.48 -15.07 -5.94
CA CYS A 226 -0.49 -14.51 -6.87
C CYS A 226 -0.11 -15.48 -7.98
N GLY A 227 0.40 -14.95 -9.10
CA GLY A 227 0.72 -15.76 -10.29
C GLY A 227 1.83 -16.78 -10.04
N ASN A 228 2.83 -16.39 -9.24
CA ASN A 228 3.97 -17.24 -8.89
C ASN A 228 3.79 -17.98 -7.56
N CYS A 229 2.59 -17.97 -6.99
CA CYS A 229 2.32 -18.65 -5.73
C CYS A 229 2.23 -20.16 -5.94
N ALA A 230 3.00 -20.93 -5.18
CA ALA A 230 3.00 -22.38 -5.30
C ALA A 230 1.75 -22.99 -4.64
N SER A 231 1.29 -24.14 -5.15
CA SER A 231 0.26 -24.92 -4.45
C SER A 231 0.74 -25.29 -3.04
N GLY A 232 -0.16 -25.24 -2.06
CA GLY A 232 0.17 -25.53 -0.66
C GLY A 232 0.85 -24.40 0.12
N THR A 233 1.24 -23.29 -0.52
CA THR A 233 1.81 -22.10 0.15
C THR A 233 0.74 -21.14 0.69
N GLY A 234 -0.53 -21.53 0.60
CA GLY A 234 -1.70 -20.80 1.09
C GLY A 234 -2.31 -19.80 0.09
N ALA A 235 -1.58 -19.37 -0.93
CA ALA A 235 -2.01 -18.29 -1.83
C ALA A 235 -2.04 -18.64 -3.35
N PRO A 236 -2.39 -19.87 -3.77
CA PRO A 236 -2.30 -20.27 -5.17
C PRO A 236 -3.13 -19.35 -6.09
N PRO A 237 -2.77 -19.23 -7.39
CA PRO A 237 -3.56 -18.47 -8.37
C PRO A 237 -5.06 -18.82 -8.30
N MET A 238 -5.91 -17.81 -8.16
CA MET A 238 -7.36 -18.01 -8.10
C MET A 238 -7.96 -17.88 -9.49
N ILE A 239 -8.43 -18.99 -10.06
CA ILE A 239 -9.03 -19.01 -11.40
C ILE A 239 -10.53 -19.32 -11.28
N VAL A 240 -11.37 -18.49 -11.88
CA VAL A 240 -12.83 -18.66 -11.89
C VAL A 240 -13.35 -18.56 -13.33
N ASN A 241 -14.23 -19.49 -13.70
CA ASN A 241 -14.94 -19.40 -14.98
C ASN A 241 -16.18 -18.50 -14.82
N ILE A 242 -16.22 -17.40 -15.56
CA ILE A 242 -17.32 -16.43 -15.55
C ILE A 242 -17.83 -16.30 -16.98
N GLY A 243 -19.05 -16.77 -17.22
CA GLY A 243 -19.68 -16.70 -18.54
C GLY A 243 -18.91 -17.48 -19.63
N GLY A 244 -18.22 -18.57 -19.27
CA GLY A 244 -17.41 -19.35 -20.20
C GLY A 244 -15.96 -18.89 -20.33
N THR A 245 -15.59 -17.75 -19.75
CA THR A 245 -14.22 -17.21 -19.78
C THR A 245 -13.52 -17.45 -18.44
N ASN A 246 -12.34 -18.08 -18.46
CA ASN A 246 -11.51 -18.19 -17.28
C ASN A 246 -10.87 -16.84 -16.96
N ARG A 247 -11.06 -16.37 -15.73
CA ARG A 247 -10.43 -15.15 -15.19
C ARG A 247 -9.56 -15.52 -14.01
N THR A 248 -8.38 -14.90 -13.95
CA THR A 248 -7.44 -15.11 -12.85
C THR A 248 -7.40 -13.87 -11.96
N PHE A 249 -7.56 -14.09 -10.66
CA PHE A 249 -7.56 -13.05 -9.64
C PHE A 249 -6.25 -13.14 -8.86
N TYR A 250 -5.55 -12.02 -8.76
CA TYR A 250 -4.33 -11.92 -7.96
C TYR A 250 -4.47 -10.81 -6.92
N SER A 251 -3.49 -10.73 -6.04
CA SER A 251 -3.32 -9.63 -5.12
C SER A 251 -3.24 -8.32 -5.90
N ALA A 252 -3.69 -7.24 -5.27
CA ALA A 252 -3.80 -5.98 -5.94
C ALA A 252 -3.54 -4.82 -4.98
N TYR A 253 -3.17 -3.70 -5.59
CA TYR A 253 -3.34 -2.39 -4.99
C TYR A 253 -4.55 -1.71 -5.64
N PHE A 254 -5.30 -0.93 -4.89
CA PHE A 254 -6.45 -0.17 -5.40
C PHE A 254 -6.42 1.26 -4.90
N VAL A 255 -6.95 2.18 -5.70
CA VAL A 255 -6.95 3.62 -5.38
C VAL A 255 -8.38 4.14 -5.38
N LEU A 256 -8.78 4.73 -4.25
CA LEU A 256 -10.07 5.39 -4.05
C LEU A 256 -9.86 6.91 -3.97
N ASP A 257 -10.73 7.66 -4.62
CA ASP A 257 -10.96 9.06 -4.29
C ASP A 257 -11.88 9.13 -3.06
N ILE A 258 -11.34 9.71 -1.99
CA ILE A 258 -11.99 9.89 -0.68
C ILE A 258 -12.02 11.38 -0.29
N THR A 259 -11.95 12.28 -1.28
CA THR A 259 -11.82 13.71 -1.06
C THR A 259 -12.96 14.27 -0.21
N ASN A 260 -14.19 13.92 -0.59
CA ASN A 260 -15.41 14.31 0.11
C ASN A 260 -15.99 13.11 0.89
N PRO A 261 -15.93 13.11 2.24
CA PRO A 261 -16.43 12.00 3.05
C PRO A 261 -17.96 11.95 3.17
N GLU A 262 -18.69 12.94 2.64
CA GLU A 262 -20.16 13.00 2.69
C GLU A 262 -20.84 12.34 1.48
N VAL A 263 -20.05 11.79 0.54
CA VAL A 263 -20.53 11.01 -0.61
C VAL A 263 -19.82 9.66 -0.69
N ASP A 264 -20.38 8.72 -1.46
CA ASP A 264 -19.74 7.42 -1.68
C ASP A 264 -18.37 7.58 -2.35
N PRO A 265 -17.35 6.81 -1.94
CA PRO A 265 -16.01 6.89 -2.52
C PRO A 265 -16.03 6.40 -3.97
N LYS A 266 -15.12 6.93 -4.79
CA LYS A 266 -14.97 6.52 -6.19
C LYS A 266 -13.72 5.68 -6.37
N LEU A 267 -13.86 4.48 -6.91
CA LEU A 267 -12.71 3.68 -7.36
C LEU A 267 -12.09 4.32 -8.60
N LEU A 268 -10.83 4.72 -8.52
CA LEU A 268 -10.09 5.27 -9.64
C LEU A 268 -9.54 4.15 -10.53
N TRP A 269 -8.86 3.19 -9.92
CA TRP A 269 -8.32 2.01 -10.60
C TRP A 269 -7.79 0.98 -9.59
N SER A 270 -7.48 -0.23 -10.07
CA SER A 270 -6.74 -1.25 -9.33
C SER A 270 -5.60 -1.81 -10.17
N PHE A 271 -4.43 -2.02 -9.57
CA PHE A 271 -3.28 -2.66 -10.20
C PHE A 271 -3.09 -4.08 -9.67
N SER A 272 -3.06 -5.05 -10.58
CA SER A 272 -2.80 -6.45 -10.29
C SER A 272 -1.98 -7.07 -11.42
N SER A 273 -1.08 -8.00 -11.10
CA SER A 273 -0.21 -8.65 -12.08
C SER A 273 0.21 -10.03 -11.60
N ALA A 274 0.41 -10.96 -12.54
CA ALA A 274 0.95 -12.29 -12.23
C ALA A 274 2.32 -12.23 -11.55
N GLY A 275 3.14 -11.22 -11.86
CA GLY A 275 4.45 -10.99 -11.26
C GLY A 275 4.45 -10.16 -9.97
N LEU A 276 3.29 -9.70 -9.49
CA LEU A 276 3.19 -8.83 -8.31
C LEU A 276 3.54 -9.54 -7.01
N GLY A 277 3.32 -10.85 -6.91
CA GLY A 277 3.31 -11.54 -5.62
C GLY A 277 2.16 -11.07 -4.72
N LEU A 278 2.28 -11.30 -3.42
CA LEU A 278 1.37 -10.80 -2.39
C LEU A 278 1.71 -9.34 -2.06
N SER A 279 0.76 -8.42 -2.07
CA SER A 279 0.97 -6.96 -1.97
C SER A 279 1.37 -6.45 -0.58
N ILE A 280 2.51 -6.89 -0.04
CA ILE A 280 2.98 -6.56 1.33
C ILE A 280 3.61 -5.17 1.47
N GLY A 281 4.09 -4.57 0.38
CA GLY A 281 4.81 -3.31 0.41
C GLY A 281 3.87 -2.13 0.54
N ILE A 282 4.11 -1.25 1.51
CA ILE A 282 3.38 0.02 1.61
C ILE A 282 3.79 0.91 0.43
N PRO A 283 2.84 1.35 -0.42
CA PRO A 283 3.15 2.16 -1.59
C PRO A 283 3.56 3.58 -1.19
N SER A 284 4.37 4.21 -2.04
CA SER A 284 4.78 5.61 -1.91
C SER A 284 4.24 6.45 -3.06
N VAL A 285 3.69 7.62 -2.75
CA VAL A 285 3.26 8.62 -3.73
C VAL A 285 4.36 9.66 -3.90
N MET A 286 4.62 10.06 -5.13
CA MET A 286 5.63 11.05 -5.46
C MET A 286 5.19 11.92 -6.64
N ARG A 287 5.84 13.07 -6.82
CA ARG A 287 5.57 13.99 -7.93
C ARG A 287 6.84 14.19 -8.74
N VAL A 288 6.71 14.14 -10.06
CA VAL A 288 7.78 14.46 -11.01
C VAL A 288 7.27 15.47 -12.02
N SER A 289 8.14 16.35 -12.52
CA SER A 289 7.81 17.30 -13.58
C SER A 289 9.07 17.67 -14.37
N PRO A 290 8.95 18.20 -15.60
CA PRO A 290 10.09 18.72 -16.33
C PRO A 290 10.82 19.82 -15.56
N THR A 291 12.14 19.89 -15.66
CA THR A 291 12.93 20.94 -14.99
C THR A 291 12.87 22.28 -15.72
N ALA A 292 12.53 22.29 -17.02
CA ALA A 292 12.26 23.53 -17.76
C ALA A 292 10.92 24.18 -17.38
N ASP A 293 9.99 23.41 -16.82
CA ASP A 293 8.70 23.93 -16.35
C ASP A 293 8.86 24.62 -14.99
N SER A 294 7.96 25.56 -14.68
CA SER A 294 7.83 26.09 -13.32
C SER A 294 7.53 24.93 -12.36
N LYS A 295 8.17 24.91 -11.19
CA LYS A 295 8.01 23.80 -10.22
C LYS A 295 6.56 23.52 -9.81
N ILE A 296 5.73 24.55 -9.78
CA ILE A 296 4.30 24.48 -9.42
C ILE A 296 3.38 24.25 -10.64
N ASP A 297 3.92 24.26 -11.86
CA ASP A 297 3.12 23.97 -13.05
C ASP A 297 2.68 22.50 -13.04
N ASN A 298 1.38 22.27 -13.22
CA ASN A 298 0.79 20.94 -13.21
C ASN A 298 0.52 20.40 -14.62
N THR A 299 0.84 21.15 -15.68
CA THR A 299 0.54 20.79 -17.07
C THR A 299 1.25 19.49 -17.49
N ASN A 300 2.56 19.39 -17.20
CA ASN A 300 3.37 18.21 -17.50
C ASN A 300 3.81 17.43 -16.25
N ALA A 301 3.35 17.86 -15.07
CA ALA A 301 3.64 17.16 -13.84
C ALA A 301 2.87 15.83 -13.79
N LYS A 302 3.50 14.81 -13.22
CA LYS A 302 2.90 13.51 -12.98
C LYS A 302 2.97 13.18 -11.51
N TRP A 303 1.83 12.76 -10.97
CA TRP A 303 1.74 12.13 -9.66
C TRP A 303 1.87 10.64 -9.88
N MET A 304 2.93 10.05 -9.33
CA MET A 304 3.28 8.66 -9.52
C MET A 304 3.09 7.92 -8.19
N VAL A 305 2.67 6.66 -8.27
CA VAL A 305 2.73 5.73 -7.14
C VAL A 305 3.71 4.61 -7.47
N LEU A 306 4.53 4.27 -6.48
CA LEU A 306 5.50 3.18 -6.54
C LEU A 306 5.01 1.98 -5.73
N PHE A 307 5.14 0.79 -6.30
CA PHE A 307 4.83 -0.48 -5.66
C PHE A 307 6.02 -1.43 -5.71
N GLY A 308 6.20 -2.21 -4.66
CA GLY A 308 7.10 -3.36 -4.64
C GLY A 308 6.36 -4.65 -4.93
N SER A 309 6.95 -5.54 -5.73
CA SER A 309 6.51 -6.94 -5.78
C SER A 309 6.72 -7.59 -4.41
N GLY A 310 5.76 -8.37 -3.93
CA GLY A 310 5.91 -9.12 -2.69
C GLY A 310 6.23 -10.61 -2.87
N PRO A 311 6.15 -11.40 -1.79
CA PRO A 311 6.48 -12.82 -1.80
C PRO A 311 5.40 -13.65 -2.50
N ASN A 312 5.68 -14.93 -2.69
CA ASN A 312 4.82 -15.90 -3.36
C ASN A 312 4.23 -16.98 -2.44
N GLY A 313 3.94 -16.63 -1.20
CA GLY A 313 3.32 -17.52 -0.21
C GLY A 313 3.17 -16.84 1.15
N TYR A 314 2.29 -17.37 2.02
CA TYR A 314 2.02 -16.78 3.33
C TYR A 314 3.19 -16.89 4.31
N ALA A 315 4.11 -17.85 4.10
CA ALA A 315 5.37 -17.92 4.84
C ALA A 315 6.44 -16.98 4.28
N ALA A 316 6.20 -16.35 3.13
CA ALA A 316 7.16 -15.55 2.40
C ALA A 316 8.53 -16.25 2.25
N ASP A 317 8.53 -17.55 1.99
CA ASP A 317 9.68 -18.45 1.99
C ASP A 317 10.45 -18.44 0.66
N LEU A 318 9.83 -17.95 -0.43
CA LEU A 318 10.42 -17.85 -1.77
C LEU A 318 10.93 -19.21 -2.28
N PRO A 319 10.04 -20.20 -2.49
CA PRO A 319 10.43 -21.50 -3.00
C PRO A 319 11.11 -21.40 -4.37
N ALA A 320 11.94 -22.38 -4.69
CA ALA A 320 12.68 -22.45 -5.95
C ALA A 320 11.76 -22.53 -7.20
N ALA A 321 10.51 -22.98 -7.05
CA ALA A 321 9.50 -22.96 -8.11
C ALA A 321 8.07 -22.85 -7.54
N PRO A 322 7.20 -21.99 -8.10
CA PRO A 322 7.49 -20.97 -9.11
C PRO A 322 8.40 -19.88 -8.53
N VAL A 323 9.30 -19.33 -9.35
CA VAL A 323 10.23 -18.28 -8.91
C VAL A 323 9.51 -16.94 -8.81
N GLN A 324 9.67 -16.25 -7.68
CA GLN A 324 9.26 -14.85 -7.51
C GLN A 324 10.49 -13.95 -7.55
N LEU A 325 10.54 -13.02 -8.51
CA LEU A 325 11.62 -12.05 -8.64
C LEU A 325 11.17 -10.66 -8.20
N ALA A 326 12.05 -9.95 -7.49
CA ALA A 326 11.77 -8.59 -7.06
C ALA A 326 11.66 -7.66 -8.27
N THR A 327 10.55 -6.93 -8.35
CA THR A 327 10.26 -5.93 -9.37
C THR A 327 9.64 -4.71 -8.70
N MET A 328 10.13 -3.53 -9.05
CA MET A 328 9.47 -2.27 -8.72
C MET A 328 8.50 -1.90 -9.83
N TYR A 329 7.32 -1.42 -9.46
CA TYR A 329 6.32 -0.93 -10.39
C TYR A 329 6.09 0.56 -10.16
N ALA A 330 5.89 1.32 -11.23
CA ALA A 330 5.48 2.72 -11.18
C ALA A 330 4.25 2.94 -12.05
N VAL A 331 3.25 3.64 -11.51
CA VAL A 331 1.98 3.92 -12.17
C VAL A 331 1.64 5.41 -12.00
N ASP A 332 1.21 6.06 -13.07
CA ASP A 332 0.67 7.42 -12.99
C ASP A 332 -0.70 7.37 -12.32
N LEU A 333 -0.87 8.11 -11.22
CA LEU A 333 -2.10 8.11 -10.43
C LEU A 333 -3.32 8.61 -11.22
N LYS A 334 -3.12 9.52 -12.17
CA LYS A 334 -4.19 10.07 -13.01
C LYS A 334 -4.66 9.07 -14.06
N VAL A 335 -3.71 8.37 -14.70
CA VAL A 335 -3.99 7.48 -15.83
C VAL A 335 -4.31 6.06 -15.36
N GLY A 336 -3.71 5.62 -14.26
CA GLY A 336 -3.80 4.25 -13.78
C GLY A 336 -2.97 3.26 -14.61
N PRO A 337 -3.12 1.95 -14.37
CA PRO A 337 -2.28 0.91 -14.97
C PRO A 337 -2.56 0.69 -16.47
N GLY A 338 -3.69 1.16 -17.00
CA GLY A 338 -4.12 0.90 -18.38
C GLY A 338 -4.53 -0.56 -18.62
N ALA A 339 -5.23 -0.81 -19.72
CA ALA A 339 -5.67 -2.15 -20.08
C ALA A 339 -4.45 -3.08 -20.22
N GLY A 340 -4.53 -4.26 -19.61
CA GLY A 340 -3.43 -5.23 -19.59
C GLY A 340 -2.14 -4.71 -18.95
N ASN A 341 -2.21 -3.72 -18.05
CA ASN A 341 -1.06 -3.06 -17.42
C ASN A 341 -0.14 -2.30 -18.42
N SER A 342 -0.67 -1.87 -19.56
CA SER A 342 0.10 -1.20 -20.63
C SER A 342 0.74 0.15 -20.22
N GLN A 343 0.29 0.77 -19.13
CA GLN A 343 0.84 2.03 -18.60
C GLN A 343 1.68 1.80 -17.33
N VAL A 344 1.90 0.56 -16.93
CA VAL A 344 2.73 0.22 -15.76
C VAL A 344 4.18 0.13 -16.19
N THR A 345 5.05 0.91 -15.55
CA THR A 345 6.50 0.71 -15.68
C THR A 345 6.94 -0.38 -14.73
N SER A 346 7.61 -1.43 -15.25
CA SER A 346 8.21 -2.49 -14.45
C SER A 346 9.73 -2.38 -14.47
N MET A 347 10.35 -2.44 -13.29
CA MET A 347 11.80 -2.32 -13.09
C MET A 347 12.31 -3.54 -12.31
N PRO A 348 12.75 -4.60 -13.01
CA PRO A 348 13.28 -5.80 -12.36
C PRO A 348 14.56 -5.52 -11.56
N LEU A 349 14.71 -6.23 -10.44
CA LEU A 349 15.84 -6.10 -9.53
C LEU A 349 16.59 -7.43 -9.47
N GLY A 350 17.57 -7.61 -10.36
CA GLY A 350 18.37 -8.84 -10.43
C GLY A 350 17.58 -10.12 -10.70
N SER A 351 18.22 -11.27 -10.53
CA SER A 351 17.70 -12.60 -10.93
C SER A 351 17.43 -13.55 -9.78
N TRP A 352 17.63 -13.11 -8.53
CA TRP A 352 17.51 -13.95 -7.34
C TRP A 352 16.07 -13.98 -6.83
N PRO A 353 15.56 -15.12 -6.32
CA PRO A 353 14.22 -15.16 -5.74
C PRO A 353 14.13 -14.18 -4.58
N SER A 354 13.17 -13.26 -4.67
CA SER A 354 13.13 -12.09 -3.79
C SER A 354 11.84 -11.29 -3.92
N PHE A 355 11.67 -10.38 -2.97
CA PHE A 355 10.62 -9.37 -2.98
C PHE A 355 11.12 -8.03 -2.44
N VAL A 356 10.32 -6.97 -2.63
CA VAL A 356 10.63 -5.59 -2.24
C VAL A 356 9.88 -5.26 -0.95
N GLY A 357 10.57 -4.59 -0.03
CA GLY A 357 9.98 -4.02 1.18
C GLY A 357 9.25 -2.70 0.95
N ASN A 358 9.00 -1.95 2.02
CA ASN A 358 8.38 -0.63 1.91
C ASN A 358 9.34 0.40 1.28
N ILE A 359 8.74 1.41 0.65
CA ILE A 359 9.46 2.44 -0.11
C ILE A 359 9.43 3.76 0.68
N ALA A 360 10.51 4.54 0.59
CA ALA A 360 10.55 5.93 1.01
C ALA A 360 10.99 6.80 -0.17
N VAL A 361 10.49 8.03 -0.25
CA VAL A 361 10.82 8.99 -1.32
C VAL A 361 11.39 10.27 -0.73
N LEU A 362 12.29 10.93 -1.45
CA LEU A 362 12.92 12.18 -1.06
C LEU A 362 12.89 13.19 -2.22
N ASP A 363 12.36 14.38 -1.93
CA ASP A 363 12.67 15.62 -2.65
C ASP A 363 13.71 16.36 -1.80
N ARG A 364 14.95 16.41 -2.29
CA ARG A 364 16.09 16.89 -1.51
C ARG A 364 16.15 18.42 -1.50
N ASN A 365 15.78 19.05 -2.61
CA ASN A 365 16.00 20.48 -2.84
C ASN A 365 14.71 21.32 -2.71
N PHE A 366 13.60 20.70 -2.33
CA PHE A 366 12.28 21.33 -2.18
C PHE A 366 11.81 22.02 -3.46
N ASP A 367 12.15 21.44 -4.62
CA ASP A 367 11.74 21.95 -5.91
C ASP A 367 10.44 21.31 -6.43
N TYR A 368 9.75 20.56 -5.57
CA TYR A 368 8.49 19.89 -5.86
C TYR A 368 8.61 18.74 -6.87
N ARG A 369 9.82 18.23 -7.03
CA ARG A 369 10.15 17.03 -7.81
C ARG A 369 10.87 16.08 -6.88
N THR A 370 10.35 14.86 -6.79
CA THR A 370 11.05 13.80 -6.09
C THR A 370 12.33 13.45 -6.86
N ASP A 371 13.45 13.37 -6.14
CA ASP A 371 14.78 13.09 -6.71
C ASP A 371 15.15 11.61 -6.64
N VAL A 372 14.68 10.93 -5.59
CA VAL A 372 15.07 9.54 -5.33
C VAL A 372 14.02 8.79 -4.50
N ALA A 373 13.86 7.51 -4.82
CA ALA A 373 13.14 6.55 -3.99
C ALA A 373 14.11 5.49 -3.43
N TYR A 374 13.97 5.15 -2.16
CA TYR A 374 14.79 4.17 -1.45
C TYR A 374 13.93 3.01 -0.97
N PHE A 375 14.43 1.78 -1.11
CA PHE A 375 13.71 0.59 -0.65
C PHE A 375 14.65 -0.59 -0.42
N GLY A 376 14.24 -1.47 0.50
CA GLY A 376 14.90 -2.73 0.77
C GLY A 376 14.43 -3.85 -0.15
N ARG A 377 15.29 -4.84 -0.36
CA ARG A 377 14.95 -6.13 -0.98
C ARG A 377 15.25 -7.26 0.01
N THR A 378 14.38 -8.25 0.03
CA THR A 378 14.56 -9.50 0.78
C THR A 378 14.77 -10.65 -0.21
N ILE A 379 15.83 -11.45 0.00
CA ILE A 379 16.31 -12.48 -0.92
C ILE A 379 16.43 -13.81 -0.17
N ASN A 380 15.99 -14.89 -0.82
CA ASN A 380 16.31 -16.26 -0.42
C ASN A 380 16.50 -17.12 -1.67
N ASP A 381 17.69 -17.69 -1.82
CA ASP A 381 18.10 -18.59 -2.90
C ASP A 381 18.00 -20.06 -2.52
N GLY A 382 17.35 -20.37 -1.38
CA GLY A 382 17.30 -21.70 -0.79
C GLY A 382 18.39 -21.96 0.24
N ALA A 383 19.23 -20.96 0.56
CA ALA A 383 20.24 -21.04 1.60
C ALA A 383 20.00 -20.00 2.72
N LEU A 384 20.42 -20.35 3.93
CA LEU A 384 20.53 -19.42 5.06
C LEU A 384 21.98 -18.91 5.18
N PRO A 385 22.20 -17.71 5.75
CA PRO A 385 21.18 -16.78 6.25
C PRO A 385 20.39 -16.10 5.13
N TRP A 386 19.23 -15.53 5.49
CA TRP A 386 18.49 -14.66 4.57
C TRP A 386 19.35 -13.46 4.17
N ARG A 387 19.24 -13.05 2.91
CA ARG A 387 20.01 -11.93 2.36
C ARG A 387 19.09 -10.77 2.01
N GLY A 388 19.66 -9.60 1.83
CA GLY A 388 18.97 -8.43 1.35
C GLY A 388 19.93 -7.41 0.76
N LYS A 389 19.36 -6.39 0.14
CA LYS A 389 20.11 -5.26 -0.42
C LYS A 389 19.29 -4.00 -0.27
N MET A 390 19.96 -2.88 -0.07
CA MET A 390 19.31 -1.56 -0.11
C MET A 390 19.47 -0.97 -1.52
N TYR A 391 18.41 -0.42 -2.06
CA TYR A 391 18.40 0.19 -3.40
C TYR A 391 18.06 1.67 -3.33
N ARG A 392 18.52 2.38 -4.35
CA ARG A 392 18.03 3.70 -4.72
C ARG A 392 17.56 3.73 -6.17
N LEU A 393 16.45 4.40 -6.42
CA LEU A 393 15.92 4.68 -7.74
C LEU A 393 15.92 6.19 -7.91
N THR A 394 16.92 6.71 -8.62
CA THR A 394 17.01 8.12 -8.97
C THR A 394 15.96 8.45 -10.02
N THR A 395 15.19 9.52 -9.82
CA THR A 395 14.09 9.92 -10.70
C THR A 395 14.49 11.07 -11.61
N GLY A 396 15.77 11.04 -12.03
CA GLY A 396 16.50 12.11 -12.70
C GLY A 396 15.62 13.05 -13.52
N GLY A 397 15.70 14.34 -13.19
CA GLY A 397 14.88 15.38 -13.77
C GLY A 397 14.92 15.34 -15.30
N CYS A 398 13.77 15.14 -15.90
CA CYS A 398 13.62 15.27 -17.35
C CYS A 398 13.61 16.76 -17.69
N THR A 399 14.42 17.20 -18.65
CA THR A 399 14.53 18.64 -18.95
C THR A 399 13.25 19.18 -19.58
N ASN A 400 12.74 18.49 -20.61
CA ASN A 400 11.58 18.92 -21.40
C ASN A 400 10.55 17.79 -21.48
N ALA A 401 9.27 18.13 -21.41
CA ALA A 401 8.19 17.19 -21.64
C ALA A 401 8.24 16.57 -23.06
N PRO A 402 7.69 15.36 -23.28
CA PRO A 402 7.03 14.50 -22.29
C PRO A 402 8.03 13.73 -21.41
N CYS A 403 7.87 13.83 -20.09
CA CYS A 403 8.68 13.04 -19.16
C CYS A 403 8.15 11.61 -19.02
N SER A 404 9.08 10.68 -18.91
CA SER A 404 8.81 9.24 -18.80
C SER A 404 9.73 8.60 -17.77
N THR A 405 9.29 7.48 -17.20
CA THR A 405 10.06 6.62 -16.30
C THR A 405 11.29 5.99 -16.97
N SER A 406 11.41 6.10 -18.30
CA SER A 406 12.57 5.64 -19.08
C SER A 406 13.89 6.33 -18.71
N THR A 407 13.86 7.45 -17.98
CA THR A 407 15.07 8.15 -17.51
C THR A 407 15.45 7.78 -16.08
N TRP A 408 14.63 7.03 -15.35
CA TRP A 408 14.86 6.75 -13.92
C TRP A 408 15.92 5.66 -13.72
N GLY A 409 16.71 5.74 -12.66
CA GLY A 409 17.78 4.79 -12.34
C GLY A 409 18.82 4.68 -13.44
N VAL A 410 19.22 3.46 -13.79
CA VAL A 410 20.15 3.15 -14.89
C VAL A 410 19.53 2.24 -15.93
N ALA A 411 20.09 2.23 -17.14
CA ALA A 411 19.71 1.26 -18.16
C ALA A 411 20.20 -0.14 -17.76
N ASN A 412 19.32 -1.13 -17.88
CA ASN A 412 19.64 -2.54 -17.64
C ASN A 412 18.93 -3.42 -18.67
N GLY A 413 19.63 -3.73 -19.76
CA GLY A 413 19.03 -4.36 -20.93
C GLY A 413 17.94 -3.46 -21.54
N GLY A 414 16.76 -4.03 -21.82
CA GLY A 414 15.61 -3.27 -22.32
C GLY A 414 14.85 -2.48 -21.25
N ASN A 415 15.22 -2.60 -19.98
CA ASN A 415 14.50 -2.02 -18.85
C ASN A 415 15.32 -0.92 -18.15
N ARG A 416 14.65 -0.19 -17.25
CA ARG A 416 15.29 0.64 -16.23
C ARG A 416 15.38 -0.13 -14.92
N SER A 417 16.41 0.15 -14.13
CA SER A 417 16.62 -0.53 -12.85
C SER A 417 17.18 0.45 -11.81
N ALA A 418 16.79 0.22 -10.56
CA ALA A 418 17.38 0.87 -9.40
C ALA A 418 18.82 0.36 -9.21
N THR A 419 19.65 1.15 -8.54
CA THR A 419 21.04 0.78 -8.24
C THR A 419 21.18 0.33 -6.79
N GLU A 420 22.12 -0.57 -6.57
CA GLU A 420 22.46 -1.10 -5.25
C GLU A 420 23.25 -0.04 -4.46
N MET A 421 22.73 0.31 -3.29
CA MET A 421 23.44 1.12 -2.30
C MET A 421 24.34 0.28 -1.42
N ILE A 422 23.87 -0.92 -1.04
CA ILE A 422 24.64 -1.90 -0.27
C ILE A 422 24.20 -3.32 -0.63
N ASP A 423 25.17 -4.23 -0.64
CA ASP A 423 24.97 -5.67 -0.83
C ASP A 423 25.75 -6.44 0.24
N THR A 424 27.06 -6.24 0.27
CA THR A 424 27.97 -6.73 1.31
C THR A 424 28.71 -5.57 1.97
N PHE A 425 29.22 -5.81 3.17
CA PHE A 425 30.05 -4.86 3.89
C PHE A 425 31.19 -5.56 4.62
N ASN A 426 32.25 -4.81 4.91
CA ASN A 426 33.35 -5.28 5.73
C ASN A 426 33.01 -5.08 7.22
N ASP A 427 32.85 -6.18 7.95
CA ASP A 427 32.78 -6.13 9.42
C ASP A 427 34.19 -6.16 10.02
N TYR A 428 34.55 -5.07 10.72
CA TYR A 428 35.85 -4.87 11.36
C TYR A 428 35.84 -5.16 12.87
N THR A 429 34.89 -5.97 13.36
CA THR A 429 34.88 -6.46 14.76
C THR A 429 36.13 -7.28 15.13
N ALA A 430 36.88 -7.79 14.15
CA ALA A 430 38.21 -8.37 14.29
C ALA A 430 39.24 -7.66 13.39
N SER A 431 40.53 -7.74 13.74
CA SER A 431 41.66 -7.06 13.07
C SER A 431 41.85 -7.37 11.57
N SER A 432 41.05 -8.28 11.01
CA SER A 432 40.89 -8.50 9.57
C SER A 432 39.40 -8.41 9.23
N GLY A 433 39.04 -7.48 8.35
CA GLY A 433 37.65 -7.28 7.93
C GLY A 433 37.08 -8.55 7.28
N THR A 434 35.93 -9.01 7.76
CA THR A 434 35.20 -10.13 7.15
C THR A 434 34.10 -9.57 6.25
N ILE A 435 33.96 -10.09 5.03
CA ILE A 435 32.86 -9.71 4.14
C ILE A 435 31.59 -10.38 4.67
N VAL A 436 30.59 -9.55 4.98
CA VAL A 436 29.28 -9.97 5.47
C VAL A 436 28.22 -9.56 4.47
N GLU A 437 27.27 -10.44 4.17
CA GLU A 437 26.11 -10.12 3.35
C GLU A 437 25.07 -9.35 4.17
N THR A 438 24.43 -8.36 3.55
CA THR A 438 23.35 -7.62 4.21
C THR A 438 22.17 -8.56 4.43
N GLY A 439 21.57 -8.51 5.62
CA GLY A 439 20.37 -9.29 5.94
C GLY A 439 19.12 -8.82 5.18
N PRO A 440 17.98 -9.52 5.30
CA PRO A 440 16.75 -9.17 4.61
C PRO A 440 16.25 -7.78 5.03
N ILE A 441 15.67 -6.99 4.12
CA ILE A 441 15.12 -5.66 4.45
C ILE A 441 13.65 -5.61 4.02
N THR A 442 12.76 -5.40 4.98
CA THR A 442 11.30 -5.42 4.77
C THR A 442 10.63 -4.07 5.04
N THR A 443 11.22 -3.23 5.90
CA THR A 443 10.68 -1.91 6.28
C THR A 443 11.24 -0.80 5.39
N ALA A 444 10.59 0.37 5.45
CA ALA A 444 11.06 1.55 4.73
C ALA A 444 12.27 2.12 5.48
N PRO A 445 13.27 2.65 4.76
CA PRO A 445 14.33 3.41 5.39
C PRO A 445 13.79 4.73 5.94
N SER A 446 14.52 5.29 6.91
CA SER A 446 14.40 6.70 7.28
C SER A 446 15.47 7.50 6.54
N VAL A 447 15.13 8.71 6.07
CA VAL A 447 16.00 9.55 5.27
C VAL A 447 16.09 10.94 5.89
N THR A 448 17.29 11.50 5.96
CA THR A 448 17.52 12.86 6.50
C THR A 448 18.68 13.54 5.79
N ILE A 449 18.82 14.84 6.00
CA ILE A 449 19.89 15.68 5.47
C ILE A 449 20.63 16.29 6.66
N ASP A 450 21.96 16.14 6.70
CA ASP A 450 22.79 16.75 7.75
C ASP A 450 23.12 18.23 7.46
N ASP A 451 23.75 18.90 8.43
CA ASP A 451 24.15 20.32 8.34
C ASP A 451 25.15 20.60 7.19
N ALA A 452 25.81 19.56 6.67
CA ALA A 452 26.68 19.64 5.50
C ALA A 452 25.94 19.34 4.18
N ASN A 453 24.61 19.35 4.21
CA ASN A 453 23.71 19.04 3.11
C ASN A 453 23.97 17.63 2.51
N LYS A 454 24.32 16.67 3.36
CA LYS A 454 24.51 15.27 2.96
C LYS A 454 23.27 14.45 3.27
N VAL A 455 22.79 13.72 2.25
CA VAL A 455 21.69 12.77 2.38
C VAL A 455 22.20 11.52 3.10
N TRP A 456 21.49 11.16 4.17
CA TRP A 456 21.69 9.95 4.97
C TRP A 456 20.47 9.05 4.86
N VAL A 457 20.73 7.75 4.74
CA VAL A 457 19.71 6.70 4.68
C VAL A 457 19.96 5.72 5.84
N PHE A 458 18.98 5.61 6.72
CA PHE A 458 19.00 4.74 7.90
C PHE A 458 18.01 3.60 7.72
N PHE A 459 18.44 2.36 7.94
CA PHE A 459 17.59 1.18 7.78
C PHE A 459 18.11 0.01 8.61
N GLY A 460 17.21 -0.88 9.02
CA GLY A 460 17.55 -2.11 9.72
C GLY A 460 17.32 -3.34 8.84
N THR A 461 18.09 -4.40 9.09
CA THR A 461 17.81 -5.72 8.52
C THR A 461 16.92 -6.54 9.47
N GLY A 462 16.09 -7.40 8.89
CA GLY A 462 15.17 -8.26 9.59
C GLY A 462 13.91 -8.54 8.77
N ARG A 463 13.30 -9.67 9.08
CA ARG A 463 11.96 -10.03 8.62
C ARG A 463 11.19 -10.68 9.76
N TYR A 464 9.88 -10.44 9.78
CA TYR A 464 8.97 -11.06 10.75
C TYR A 464 7.62 -11.33 10.07
N LEU A 465 7.65 -12.31 9.18
CA LEU A 465 6.58 -12.63 8.23
C LEU A 465 6.08 -14.08 8.37
N SER A 466 6.85 -14.96 9.01
CA SER A 466 6.50 -16.38 9.16
C SER A 466 6.75 -16.90 10.57
N ASN A 467 6.30 -18.13 10.83
CA ASN A 467 6.58 -18.79 12.12
C ASN A 467 8.07 -19.10 12.33
N SER A 468 8.85 -19.34 11.26
CA SER A 468 10.30 -19.57 11.39
C SER A 468 11.05 -18.32 11.84
N ASP A 469 10.52 -17.14 11.52
CA ASP A 469 11.11 -15.87 11.92
C ASP A 469 11.07 -15.67 13.45
N LYS A 470 10.12 -16.32 14.16
CA LYS A 470 9.97 -16.23 15.63
C LYS A 470 11.12 -16.84 16.41
N THR A 471 11.83 -17.78 15.80
CA THR A 471 12.93 -18.53 16.43
C THR A 471 14.28 -18.26 15.75
N ASN A 472 14.32 -17.35 14.77
CA ASN A 472 15.56 -16.98 14.10
C ASN A 472 16.46 -16.18 15.07
N THR A 473 17.73 -16.58 15.16
CA THR A 473 18.74 -15.96 16.03
C THR A 473 19.91 -15.36 15.23
N GLU A 474 19.76 -15.22 13.91
CA GLU A 474 20.79 -14.66 13.04
C GLU A 474 20.99 -13.18 13.34
N GLN A 475 22.25 -12.76 13.41
CA GLN A 475 22.61 -11.37 13.67
C GLN A 475 22.00 -10.45 12.60
N GLN A 476 21.30 -9.41 13.05
CA GLN A 476 20.80 -8.32 12.22
C GLN A 476 21.58 -7.03 12.50
N TYR A 477 21.45 -6.06 11.59
CA TYR A 477 22.23 -4.82 11.62
C TYR A 477 21.33 -3.60 11.44
N LEU A 478 21.71 -2.50 12.09
CA LEU A 478 21.19 -1.16 11.81
C LEU A 478 22.26 -0.37 11.05
N PHE A 479 21.89 0.18 9.91
CA PHE A 479 22.78 0.92 9.02
C PHE A 479 22.46 2.40 9.03
N GLY A 480 23.50 3.22 8.85
CA GLY A 480 23.41 4.62 8.45
C GLY A 480 24.39 4.87 7.30
N ILE A 481 23.87 5.09 6.10
CA ILE A 481 24.68 5.24 4.87
C ILE A 481 24.51 6.66 4.33
N LYS A 482 25.62 7.35 4.10
CA LYS A 482 25.62 8.56 3.26
C LYS A 482 25.48 8.14 1.81
N ASP A 483 24.41 8.57 1.14
CA ASP A 483 24.23 8.18 -0.27
C ASP A 483 25.22 8.93 -1.16
N ASN A 484 26.20 8.20 -1.68
CA ASN A 484 27.25 8.77 -2.53
C ASN A 484 26.69 9.40 -3.81
N VAL A 485 25.58 8.93 -4.37
CA VAL A 485 25.03 9.49 -5.60
C VAL A 485 24.32 10.80 -5.33
N MET A 486 23.42 10.82 -4.35
CA MET A 486 22.75 12.06 -3.95
C MET A 486 23.75 13.10 -3.43
N ASN A 487 24.89 12.67 -2.90
CA ASN A 487 25.96 13.55 -2.42
C ASN A 487 27.06 13.88 -3.45
N SER A 488 26.84 13.53 -4.73
CA SER A 488 27.76 13.79 -5.86
C SER A 488 29.16 13.15 -5.72
N GLY A 489 29.28 12.11 -4.88
CA GLY A 489 30.48 11.29 -4.72
C GLY A 489 30.56 10.11 -5.69
N CYS A 490 29.47 9.78 -6.39
CA CYS A 490 29.44 8.73 -7.41
C CYS A 490 28.46 9.06 -8.54
N THR A 491 28.77 8.63 -9.76
CA THR A 491 27.87 8.69 -10.92
C THR A 491 27.45 7.28 -11.31
N GLU A 492 26.15 7.04 -11.41
CA GLU A 492 25.59 5.73 -11.72
C GLU A 492 25.83 5.39 -13.20
N THR A 493 26.54 4.30 -13.48
CA THR A 493 26.78 3.81 -14.84
C THR A 493 26.27 2.38 -15.04
N ASN A 494 26.07 1.64 -13.95
CA ASN A 494 25.40 0.34 -13.93
C ASN A 494 24.72 0.12 -12.56
N THR A 495 24.14 -1.05 -12.33
CA THR A 495 23.35 -1.32 -11.13
C THR A 495 24.17 -1.46 -9.85
N THR A 496 25.51 -1.58 -9.91
CA THR A 496 26.35 -1.91 -8.73
C THR A 496 27.54 -0.96 -8.51
N ASN A 497 27.83 -0.05 -9.45
CA ASN A 497 29.07 0.75 -9.43
C ASN A 497 29.15 1.81 -8.33
N CYS A 498 28.05 2.07 -7.61
CA CYS A 498 27.96 3.08 -6.56
C CYS A 498 27.50 2.47 -5.22
N ASN A 499 27.95 1.23 -4.95
CA ASN A 499 27.72 0.50 -3.71
C ASN A 499 28.69 0.98 -2.60
N THR A 500 28.23 0.99 -1.35
CA THR A 500 29.02 1.30 -0.15
C THR A 500 29.38 0.02 0.61
N VAL A 501 30.66 -0.35 0.64
CA VAL A 501 31.15 -1.58 1.29
C VAL A 501 31.95 -1.34 2.58
N ASN A 502 32.46 -0.12 2.77
CA ASN A 502 33.28 0.24 3.93
C ASN A 502 32.43 1.04 4.92
N LEU A 503 32.07 0.42 6.03
CA LEU A 503 31.29 1.03 7.10
C LEU A 503 32.13 1.12 8.38
N VAL A 504 31.78 2.09 9.22
CA VAL A 504 32.35 2.21 10.57
C VAL A 504 31.39 1.51 11.53
N ASN A 505 31.90 0.57 12.33
CA ASN A 505 31.12 -0.06 13.37
C ASN A 505 31.00 0.88 14.58
N THR A 506 29.79 1.33 14.88
CA THR A 506 29.50 2.26 15.98
C THR A 506 28.72 1.61 17.13
N THR A 507 28.62 0.27 17.18
CA THR A 507 27.82 -0.46 18.18
C THR A 507 28.26 -0.16 19.61
N ASN A 508 29.54 0.14 19.83
CA ASN A 508 30.13 0.46 21.14
C ASN A 508 30.61 1.92 21.24
N ALA A 509 30.11 2.82 20.40
CA ALA A 509 30.45 4.24 20.50
C ALA A 509 29.84 4.82 21.79
N VAL A 510 30.68 5.17 22.76
CA VAL A 510 30.31 5.82 24.04
C VAL A 510 30.29 7.32 23.87
#